data_AF-A0A7X7JH43-F1
#
_entry.id   AF-A0A7X7JH43-F1
#
_cell.length_a   1.000
_cell.length_b   1.000
_cell.length_c   1.000
_cell.angle_alpha   90.00
_cell.angle_beta   90.00
_cell.angle_gamma   90.00
#
_symmetry.space_group_name_H-M   'P 1'
#
loop_
_entity.id
_entity.type
_entity.pdbx_description
1 polymer ?
#
loop_
_entity_poly.entity_id
_entity_poly.type
_entity_poly.pdbx_seq_one_letter_code
_entity_poly.pdbx_strand_id
1 'polypeptide(L)' 'PAQRTVVTAESGRARYRTIFELTPTSAGTDLTMEFSGVSGPLGAAAQLLMTVAGPLAKRATTKAMRQDLDDIAAATERLG' A
#
# COMPACT_ATOMS: atom_id res chain seq x y z
N PRO A 1 16.83 -2.49 15.17
CA PRO A 1 15.38 -2.34 15.46
C PRO A 1 14.61 -2.12 14.16
N ALA A 2 13.47 -2.78 13.98
CA ALA A 2 12.60 -2.49 12.83
C ALA A 2 12.02 -1.07 12.97
N GLN A 3 12.12 -0.26 11.92
CA GLN A 3 11.50 1.07 11.87
C GLN A 3 10.16 0.96 11.17
N ARG A 4 9.13 1.59 11.73
CA ARG A 4 7.76 1.46 11.24
C ARG A 4 7.09 2.82 11.11
N THR A 5 6.58 3.09 9.92
CA THR A 5 5.82 4.31 9.62
C THR A 5 4.42 3.93 9.17
N VAL A 6 3.41 4.64 9.67
CA VAL A 6 2.01 4.43 9.32
C VAL A 6 1.44 5.71 8.74
N VAL A 7 0.90 5.63 7.54
CA VAL A 7 0.19 6.73 6.88
C VAL A 7 -1.29 6.37 6.80
N THR A 8 -2.14 7.29 7.21
CA THR A 8 -3.61 7.12 7.16
C THR A 8 -4.23 8.18 6.28
N ALA A 9 -5.23 7.79 5.49
CA ALA A 9 -5.98 8.70 4.62
C ALA A 9 -7.48 8.38 4.67
N GLU A 10 -8.32 9.37 4.42
CA GLU A 10 -9.76 9.21 4.34
C GLU A 10 -10.29 9.71 3.00
N SER A 11 -11.19 8.97 2.37
CA SER A 11 -11.89 9.39 1.16
C SER A 11 -13.31 8.85 1.15
N GLY A 12 -14.28 9.76 1.11
CA GLY A 12 -15.70 9.41 1.28
C GLY A 12 -15.92 8.65 2.59
N ARG A 13 -16.38 7.39 2.50
CA ARG A 13 -16.62 6.50 3.66
C ARG A 13 -15.49 5.50 3.91
N ALA A 14 -14.40 5.59 3.17
CA ALA A 14 -13.27 4.69 3.28
C ALA A 14 -12.14 5.34 4.09
N ARG A 15 -11.57 4.58 5.02
CA ARG A 15 -10.32 4.90 5.70
C ARG A 15 -9.25 3.93 5.21
N TYR A 16 -8.18 4.49 4.69
CA TYR A 16 -7.03 3.77 4.16
C TYR A 16 -5.87 3.86 5.12
N ARG A 17 -5.04 2.83 5.09
CA ARG A 17 -3.82 2.72 5.87
C ARG A 17 -2.71 2.12 5.03
N THR A 18 -1.58 2.80 5.00
CA THR A 18 -0.33 2.31 4.43
C THR A 18 0.67 2.13 5.57
N ILE A 19 1.34 0.99 5.61
CA ILE A 19 2.40 0.68 6.57
C ILE A 19 3.69 0.49 5.78
N PHE A 20 4.75 1.15 6.24
CA PHE A 20 6.11 0.89 5.80
C PHE A 20 6.88 0.28 6.97
N GLU A 21 7.50 -0.87 6.75
CA GLU A 21 8.34 -1.56 7.74
C GLU A 21 9.73 -1.77 7.15
N LEU A 22 10.74 -1.23 7.84
CA LEU A 22 12.14 -1.31 7.46
C LEU A 22 12.85 -2.27 8.40
N THR A 23 13.47 -3.30 7.83
CA THR A 23 14.29 -4.27 8.57
C THR A 23 15.73 -4.18 8.08
N PRO A 24 16.69 -3.79 8.92
CA PRO A 24 18.11 -3.81 8.55
C PRO A 24 18.56 -5.22 8.18
N THR A 25 19.35 -5.35 7.12
CA THR A 25 19.97 -6.60 6.68
C THR A 25 21.50 -6.43 6.64
N SER A 26 22.24 -7.51 6.38
CA SER A 26 23.70 -7.43 6.23
C SER A 26 24.14 -6.66 4.98
N ALA A 27 23.26 -6.52 3.98
CA ALA A 27 23.54 -5.88 2.70
C ALA A 27 22.79 -4.56 2.49
N GLY A 28 21.92 -4.15 3.41
CA GLY A 28 21.10 -2.95 3.25
C GLY A 28 19.87 -2.97 4.15
N THR A 29 18.70 -2.69 3.59
CA THR A 29 17.43 -2.65 4.31
C THR A 29 16.33 -3.28 3.47
N ASP A 30 15.58 -4.21 4.06
CA ASP A 30 14.33 -4.70 3.48
C ASP A 30 13.22 -3.70 3.82
N LEU A 31 12.55 -3.17 2.80
CA LEU A 31 11.37 -2.31 2.94
C LEU A 31 10.12 -3.09 2.53
N THR A 32 9.21 -3.30 3.47
CA THR A 32 7.88 -3.87 3.20
C THR A 32 6.82 -2.77 3.21
N MET A 33 5.89 -2.83 2.25
CA MET A 33 4.74 -1.94 2.16
C MET A 33 3.43 -2.74 2.25
N GLU A 34 2.58 -2.40 3.20
CA GLU A 34 1.22 -2.95 3.33
C GLU A 34 0.20 -1.84 3.07
N PHE A 35 -0.77 -2.10 2.20
CA PHE A 35 -1.91 -1.20 1.96
C PHE A 35 -3.22 -1.91 2.29
N SER A 36 -4.05 -1.25 3.10
CA SER A 36 -5.39 -1.71 3.44
C SER A 36 -6.39 -0.57 3.44
N GLY A 37 -7.66 -0.91 3.23
CA GLY A 37 -8.77 0.03 3.30
C GLY A 37 -9.97 -0.63 3.97
N VAL A 38 -10.60 0.10 4.87
CA VAL A 38 -11.87 -0.28 5.48
C VAL A 38 -12.92 0.74 5.08
N SER A 39 -14.07 0.27 4.62
CA SER A 39 -15.23 1.11 4.36
C SER A 39 -16.39 0.68 5.24
N GLY A 40 -17.27 1.63 5.58
CA GLY A 40 -18.56 1.29 6.15
C GLY A 40 -19.41 0.42 5.21
N PRO A 41 -20.59 -0.05 5.68
CA PRO A 41 -21.48 -0.89 4.88
C PRO A 41 -21.78 -0.28 3.51
N LEU A 42 -21.72 -1.13 2.48
CA LEU A 42 -22.03 -0.76 1.10
C LEU A 42 -23.49 -1.12 0.78
N GLY A 43 -24.15 -0.31 -0.04
CA GLY A 43 -25.42 -0.70 -0.65
C GLY A 43 -25.22 -1.82 -1.69
N ALA A 44 -26.28 -2.56 -2.01
CA ALA A 44 -26.21 -3.73 -2.90
C ALA A 44 -25.55 -3.47 -4.26
N ALA A 45 -25.84 -2.33 -4.88
CA ALA A 45 -25.22 -1.95 -6.16
C ALA A 45 -23.71 -1.71 -6.03
N ALA A 46 -23.27 -1.03 -4.96
CA ALA A 46 -21.85 -0.81 -4.68
C ALA A 46 -21.12 -2.11 -4.33
N GLN A 47 -21.80 -3.02 -3.63
CA GLN A 47 -21.26 -4.36 -3.34
C GLN A 47 -21.01 -5.15 -4.63
N LEU A 48 -21.97 -5.14 -5.57
CA LEU A 48 -21.83 -5.80 -6.86
C LEU A 48 -20.66 -5.21 -7.68
N LEU A 49 -20.57 -3.88 -7.75
CA LEU A 49 -19.46 -3.20 -8.42
C LEU A 49 -18.11 -3.59 -7.79
N MET A 50 -18.01 -3.65 -6.46
CA MET A 50 -16.80 -4.09 -5.77
C MET A 50 -16.44 -5.53 -6.08
N THR A 51 -17.42 -6.44 -6.19
CA THR A 51 -17.16 -7.84 -6.58
C THR A 51 -16.61 -7.94 -8.00
N VAL A 52 -17.13 -7.15 -8.94
CA VAL A 52 -16.71 -7.19 -10.35
C VAL A 52 -15.37 -6.46 -10.57
N ALA A 53 -15.24 -5.24 -10.05
CA ALA A 53 -14.07 -4.39 -10.29
C ALA A 53 -12.94 -4.59 -9.27
N GLY A 54 -13.24 -5.15 -8.09
CA GLY A 54 -12.29 -5.30 -6.98
C GLY A 54 -11.00 -6.03 -7.34
N PRO A 55 -11.03 -7.17 -8.05
CA PRO A 55 -9.82 -7.87 -8.46
C PRO A 55 -8.92 -7.03 -9.38
N LEU A 56 -9.51 -6.26 -10.30
CA LEU A 56 -8.77 -5.37 -11.19
C LEU A 56 -8.16 -4.21 -10.41
N ALA A 57 -8.93 -3.57 -9.54
CA ALA A 57 -8.44 -2.52 -8.66
C ALA A 57 -7.28 -3.02 -7.78
N LYS A 58 -7.42 -4.20 -7.17
CA LYS A 58 -6.35 -4.83 -6.37
C LYS A 58 -5.06 -5.01 -7.18
N ARG A 59 -5.16 -5.53 -8.42
CA ARG A 59 -3.99 -5.71 -9.30
C ARG A 59 -3.33 -4.37 -9.64
N ALA A 60 -4.12 -3.35 -9.97
CA ALA A 60 -3.62 -2.01 -10.26
C ALA A 60 -2.90 -1.42 -9.03
N THR A 61 -3.50 -1.51 -7.85
CA THR A 61 -2.88 -1.07 -6.59
C THR A 61 -1.59 -1.81 -6.29
N THR A 62 -1.56 -3.14 -6.42
CA THR A 62 -0.33 -3.93 -6.24
C THR A 62 0.76 -3.52 -7.22
N LYS A 63 0.41 -3.23 -8.48
CA LYS A 63 1.38 -2.75 -9.47
C LYS A 63 1.95 -1.38 -9.08
N ALA A 64 1.10 -0.44 -8.66
CA ALA A 64 1.53 0.88 -8.21
C ALA A 64 2.46 0.78 -6.99
N MET A 65 2.10 -0.03 -5.98
CA MET A 65 2.95 -0.24 -4.81
C MET A 65 4.33 -0.81 -5.14
N ARG A 66 4.42 -1.72 -6.14
CA ARG A 66 5.71 -2.24 -6.58
C ARG A 66 6.56 -1.15 -7.24
N GLN A 67 5.95 -0.32 -8.07
CA GLN A 67 6.63 0.82 -8.66
C GLN A 67 7.15 1.78 -7.58
N ASP A 68 6.34 2.08 -6.56
CA ASP A 68 6.76 2.94 -5.44
C ASP A 68 7.99 2.37 -4.73
N LEU A 69 8.04 1.05 -4.51
CA LEU A 69 9.20 0.38 -3.91
C LEU A 69 10.44 0.44 -4.82
N ASP A 70 10.28 0.20 -6.11
CA ASP A 70 11.37 0.30 -7.09
C ASP A 70 11.92 1.73 -7.15
N ASP A 71 11.05 2.73 -7.14
CA ASP A 71 11.40 4.15 -7.16
C ASP A 71 12.13 4.57 -5.88
N ILE A 72 11.69 4.08 -4.71
CA ILE A 72 12.38 4.29 -3.43
C ILE A 72 13.78 3.67 -3.47
N ALA A 73 13.91 2.43 -3.92
CA ALA A 73 15.20 1.75 -4.03
C ALA A 73 16.17 2.55 -4.92
N ALA A 74 15.71 2.92 -6.12
CA ALA A 74 16.50 3.72 -7.04
C ALA A 74 16.86 5.10 -6.46
N ALA A 75 15.97 5.73 -5.68
CA ALA A 75 16.27 6.99 -5.01
C ALA A 75 17.32 6.82 -3.89
N THR A 76 17.24 5.74 -3.11
CA THR A 76 18.24 5.42 -2.09
C THR A 76 19.61 5.17 -2.69
N GLU A 77 19.69 4.41 -3.78
CA GLU A 77 20.96 4.14 -4.49
C GLU A 77 21.61 5.41 -5.04
N ARG A 78 20.84 6.45 -5.38
CA ARG A 78 21.39 7.75 -5.80
C ARG A 78 21.89 8.61 -4.65
N LEU A 79 21.48 8.32 -3.42
CA LEU A 79 21.83 9.09 -2.22
C LEU A 79 23.00 8.47 -1.43
N GLY A 80 23.28 7.19 -1.63
CA GLY A 80 24.43 6.48 -1.07
C GLY A 80 25.72 6.76 -1.83
#